data_AF-A0A2V9XQ36-F1
#
_entry.id   AF-A0A2V9XQ36-F1
#
_cell.length_a   1.000
_cell.length_b   1.000
_cell.length_c   1.000
_cell.angle_alpha   90.00
_cell.angle_beta   90.00
_cell.angle_gamma   90.00
#
_symmetry.space_group_name_H-M   'P 1'
#
loop_
_entity.id
_entity.type
_entity.pdbx_description
1 polymer ?
#
loop_
_entity_poly.entity_id
_entity_poly.type
_entity_poly.pdbx_seq_one_letter_code
_entity_poly.pdbx_strand_id
1 'polypeptide(L)'
;MFCLRSAEAFLRSKSLLLAAVFASVSSIAFSQDSFMVHFTPSGGGAGIVNRGDFNNDGIPDIVTGNNGGTGGYGVSVNLGIGDGRFRNPLNSAPGVGTFDMAVGDFNGDGKLDVALAGYVSSTQEVVQIGLGKGDGTFTTSQTIDMAPNLNATGITTGDFDGDGKLDLAVISNTANQVYFYKGSGTGTFTSAASVTVGSSPWTLTGIRVGDFNADGKIDLVVSNYKGLFVLWNNGGNFSFTLVKVGSSNYGIGATPVDINQDGFTDLLVVYYTCEVGKDVAGGNCTNWKVLLGTANKTFKQTWNVNLPYTFQGLWGTTAADINGDGINDIVGIAGFYQLYVWLGNSDGTYQTTPLSFQIGSNSSASDLAASDFNRDGKIDFAIPTSGSSSSVGLGVFLNATPRNTCTPSTVSPSVTVCQPQDLTYRNSPVDWIADSRDTSHPVTSMQIYVDNKLVVNSPSSSLNEPLNMSNGPHFVVTKAWDKSGANFKSNRRITIYSGKPGETCPAASSSINVCLPTQNEVTTTSLHVFANADSVAQITAVQVYIDGKLIYNDTTGATYVDTAFTVAKGSHSVVVKAWDADGSVFSQSRNITAQ
;
A
#
# COMPACT_ATOMS: atom_id res chain seq x y z
N MET A 1 38.11 -33.42 59.72
CA MET A 1 38.00 -32.26 60.63
C MET A 1 38.74 -31.12 59.97
N PHE A 2 38.02 -30.07 59.59
CA PHE A 2 38.45 -28.74 59.10
C PHE A 2 39.87 -28.57 58.54
N CYS A 3 40.00 -28.27 57.24
CA CYS A 3 41.22 -27.68 56.69
C CYS A 3 40.91 -26.29 56.09
N LEU A 4 41.66 -25.31 56.59
CA LEU A 4 41.57 -23.86 56.43
C LEU A 4 41.86 -23.39 54.99
N ARG A 5 40.99 -22.55 54.41
CA ARG A 5 41.08 -21.08 54.21
C ARG A 5 42.18 -20.56 53.26
N SER A 6 41.66 -19.82 52.27
CA SER A 6 42.21 -18.78 51.37
C SER A 6 43.19 -19.17 50.26
N ALA A 7 42.68 -19.16 49.02
CA ALA A 7 43.39 -18.67 47.84
C ALA A 7 42.36 -18.27 46.75
N GLU A 8 42.17 -16.96 46.58
CA GLU A 8 41.51 -16.35 45.43
C GLU A 8 42.39 -16.50 44.16
N ALA A 9 41.75 -16.33 42.99
CA ALA A 9 42.36 -16.13 41.66
C ALA A 9 42.86 -17.38 40.91
N PHE A 10 41.92 -18.11 40.29
CA PHE A 10 42.21 -19.16 39.31
C PHE A 10 42.47 -18.53 37.91
N LEU A 11 43.75 -18.42 37.55
CA LEU A 11 44.40 -18.79 36.27
C LEU A 11 43.64 -18.45 34.96
N ARG A 12 44.02 -17.41 34.20
CA ARG A 12 45.01 -17.43 33.08
C ARG A 12 45.16 -18.77 32.33
N SER A 13 44.86 -18.74 31.02
CA SER A 13 45.66 -19.29 29.90
C SER A 13 44.91 -20.20 28.89
N LYS A 14 44.57 -19.60 27.73
CA LYS A 14 44.46 -20.17 26.37
C LYS A 14 43.76 -21.53 26.17
N SER A 15 42.57 -21.50 25.56
CA SER A 15 42.26 -22.18 24.29
C SER A 15 40.88 -21.75 23.76
N LEU A 16 40.79 -21.69 22.44
CA LEU A 16 39.68 -21.27 21.58
C LEU A 16 38.25 -21.50 22.14
N LEU A 17 37.40 -20.47 22.05
CA LEU A 17 36.15 -20.61 21.30
C LEU A 17 35.68 -19.25 20.80
N LEU A 18 35.45 -19.21 19.50
CA LEU A 18 34.76 -18.23 18.71
C LEU A 18 33.37 -17.95 19.35
N ALA A 19 33.19 -16.81 19.98
CA ALA A 19 31.86 -16.25 20.24
C ALA A 19 31.80 -14.91 19.52
N ALA A 20 31.30 -14.99 18.29
CA ALA A 20 30.93 -13.86 17.49
C ALA A 20 30.14 -12.85 18.36
N VAL A 21 30.52 -11.59 18.25
CA VAL A 21 29.61 -10.49 18.50
C VAL A 21 28.41 -10.75 17.60
N PHE A 22 27.32 -11.26 18.17
CA PHE A 22 26.02 -11.25 17.53
C PHE A 22 25.63 -9.78 17.41
N ALA A 23 26.07 -9.14 16.32
CA ALA A 23 25.34 -8.03 15.75
C ALA A 23 23.92 -8.56 15.50
N SER A 24 22.95 -7.83 16.03
CA SER A 24 21.53 -8.13 16.00
C SER A 24 21.10 -8.70 14.66
N VAL A 25 20.59 -9.92 14.72
CA VAL A 25 19.98 -10.64 13.61
C VAL A 25 18.90 -9.76 12.99
N SER A 26 19.04 -9.53 11.69
CA SER A 26 18.05 -8.99 10.78
C SER A 26 16.65 -9.53 11.10
N SER A 27 15.75 -8.63 11.53
CA SER A 27 14.36 -8.99 11.83
C SER A 27 13.41 -8.47 10.76
N ILE A 28 13.70 -8.81 9.50
CA ILE A 28 12.63 -8.93 8.51
C ILE A 28 11.92 -10.23 8.83
N ALA A 29 10.92 -10.15 9.68
CA ALA A 29 9.88 -11.16 9.73
C ALA A 29 8.74 -10.62 8.88
N PHE A 30 8.50 -11.12 7.67
CA PHE A 30 7.13 -10.98 7.16
C PHE A 30 6.30 -11.90 8.04
N SER A 31 5.41 -11.36 8.90
CA SER A 31 4.29 -12.22 9.28
C SER A 31 3.55 -12.46 7.98
N GLN A 32 3.33 -13.72 7.64
CA GLN A 32 2.43 -14.07 6.55
C GLN A 32 1.00 -13.79 7.03
N ASP A 33 0.69 -12.53 7.27
CA ASP A 33 -0.66 -12.02 7.32
C ASP A 33 -1.03 -11.66 5.88
N SER A 34 -1.09 -12.68 5.04
CA SER A 34 -1.64 -12.60 3.69
C SER A 34 -3.11 -12.24 3.82
N PHE A 35 -3.41 -10.95 3.76
CA PHE A 35 -4.78 -10.52 3.49
C PHE A 35 -4.90 -10.45 1.97
N MET A 36 -5.51 -11.49 1.41
CA MET A 36 -6.18 -11.34 0.14
C MET A 36 -7.24 -10.25 0.34
N VAL A 37 -6.98 -9.03 -0.12
CA VAL A 37 -8.07 -8.08 -0.32
C VAL A 37 -8.76 -8.57 -1.58
N HIS A 38 -9.80 -9.39 -1.40
CA HIS A 38 -10.55 -9.88 -2.54
C HIS A 38 -11.19 -8.69 -3.27
N PHE A 39 -10.51 -8.25 -4.32
CA PHE A 39 -11.10 -7.51 -5.41
C PHE A 39 -11.71 -8.49 -6.39
N THR A 40 -12.70 -8.01 -7.13
CA THR A 40 -13.24 -8.66 -8.32
C THR A 40 -13.14 -7.72 -9.53
N PRO A 41 -11.94 -7.44 -10.08
CA PRO A 41 -11.79 -6.98 -11.46
C PRO A 41 -12.07 -8.20 -12.29
N SER A 42 -13.30 -8.30 -12.71
CA SER A 42 -13.68 -9.23 -13.73
C SER A 42 -13.23 -8.67 -15.08
N GLY A 43 -12.37 -9.41 -15.77
CA GLY A 43 -11.97 -9.11 -17.13
C GLY A 43 -10.48 -8.87 -17.34
N GLY A 44 -9.68 -9.93 -17.19
CA GLY A 44 -8.67 -10.37 -18.16
C GLY A 44 -7.70 -9.40 -18.87
N GLY A 45 -7.45 -8.18 -18.38
CA GLY A 45 -6.43 -7.27 -18.92
C GLY A 45 -5.33 -6.99 -17.91
N ALA A 46 -4.14 -6.61 -18.40
CA ALA A 46 -2.92 -6.39 -17.62
C ALA A 46 -3.18 -5.71 -16.27
N GLY A 47 -2.72 -6.34 -15.18
CA GLY A 47 -2.89 -5.86 -13.82
C GLY A 47 -2.01 -4.65 -13.55
N ILE A 48 -2.39 -3.48 -14.06
CA ILE A 48 -1.77 -2.21 -13.74
C ILE A 48 -2.28 -1.78 -12.38
N VAL A 49 -1.38 -1.47 -11.47
CA VAL A 49 -1.69 -0.97 -10.12
C VAL A 49 -0.94 0.32 -9.92
N ASN A 50 -1.67 1.40 -9.67
CA ASN A 50 -1.07 2.66 -9.23
C ASN A 50 -1.52 2.99 -7.81
N ARG A 51 -0.67 3.73 -7.09
CA ARG A 51 -0.91 4.22 -5.74
C ARG A 51 -1.19 5.72 -5.79
N GLY A 52 -2.10 6.20 -4.95
CA GLY A 52 -2.40 7.62 -4.79
C GLY A 52 -3.14 7.90 -3.50
N ASP A 53 -3.49 9.15 -3.23
CA ASP A 53 -4.53 9.52 -2.28
C ASP A 53 -5.67 10.12 -3.12
N PHE A 54 -6.70 9.32 -3.42
CA PHE A 54 -7.76 9.68 -4.36
C PHE A 54 -8.95 10.37 -3.67
N ASN A 55 -8.93 10.46 -2.34
CA ASN A 55 -9.96 11.12 -1.53
C ASN A 55 -9.41 12.22 -0.60
N ASN A 56 -8.11 12.51 -0.66
CA ASN A 56 -7.38 13.51 0.12
C ASN A 56 -7.49 13.31 1.66
N ASP A 57 -7.53 12.06 2.12
CA ASP A 57 -7.58 11.73 3.55
C ASP A 57 -6.19 11.44 4.17
N GLY A 58 -5.14 11.46 3.35
CA GLY A 58 -3.75 11.20 3.74
C GLY A 58 -3.43 9.72 3.91
N ILE A 59 -4.32 8.81 3.52
CA ILE A 59 -4.14 7.37 3.54
C ILE A 59 -3.85 6.89 2.10
N PRO A 60 -2.88 5.98 1.91
CA PRO A 60 -2.61 5.47 0.57
C PRO A 60 -3.75 4.59 0.05
N ASP A 61 -4.24 4.97 -1.12
CA ASP A 61 -5.24 4.29 -1.93
C ASP A 61 -4.61 3.57 -3.12
N ILE A 62 -5.41 2.74 -3.77
CA ILE A 62 -5.01 1.98 -4.95
C ILE A 62 -6.01 2.17 -6.08
N VAL A 63 -5.51 2.40 -7.29
CA VAL A 63 -6.31 2.39 -8.52
C VAL A 63 -5.83 1.31 -9.48
N THR A 64 -6.77 0.59 -10.08
CA THR A 64 -6.52 -0.49 -11.04
C THR A 64 -7.31 -0.29 -12.32
N GLY A 65 -6.74 -0.67 -13.47
CA GLY A 65 -7.43 -0.66 -14.77
C GLY A 65 -8.31 -1.91 -14.99
N ASN A 66 -9.45 -1.74 -15.65
CA ASN A 66 -10.44 -2.77 -15.96
C ASN A 66 -10.55 -2.99 -17.47
N ASN A 67 -10.58 -4.25 -17.91
CA ASN A 67 -10.53 -4.61 -19.33
C ASN A 67 -11.69 -5.50 -19.82
N GLY A 68 -12.93 -5.20 -19.39
CA GLY A 68 -14.13 -5.64 -20.12
C GLY A 68 -14.75 -6.99 -19.73
N GLY A 69 -14.51 -7.49 -18.52
CA GLY A 69 -15.24 -8.65 -17.98
C GLY A 69 -16.55 -8.24 -17.30
N THR A 70 -17.03 -8.99 -16.30
CA THR A 70 -18.32 -8.73 -15.61
C THR A 70 -18.44 -7.36 -14.89
N GLY A 71 -17.38 -6.55 -14.89
CA GLY A 71 -17.23 -5.26 -14.20
C GLY A 71 -17.05 -4.12 -15.18
N GLY A 72 -17.08 -4.41 -16.49
CA GLY A 72 -16.97 -3.43 -17.55
C GLY A 72 -15.56 -2.91 -17.78
N TYR A 73 -15.48 -1.83 -18.56
CA TYR A 73 -14.26 -1.11 -18.87
C TYR A 73 -14.08 0.07 -17.92
N GLY A 74 -12.83 0.42 -17.61
CA GLY A 74 -12.45 1.64 -16.91
C GLY A 74 -11.53 1.46 -15.73
N VAL A 75 -11.82 2.08 -14.58
CA VAL A 75 -10.97 1.97 -13.38
C VAL A 75 -11.75 1.58 -12.14
N SER A 76 -11.06 0.93 -11.22
CA SER A 76 -11.53 0.66 -9.86
C SER A 76 -10.61 1.32 -8.87
N VAL A 77 -11.16 2.18 -8.00
CA VAL A 77 -10.41 2.84 -6.92
C VAL A 77 -10.78 2.19 -5.59
N ASN A 78 -9.76 1.88 -4.79
CA ASN A 78 -9.91 1.22 -3.51
C ASN A 78 -9.29 2.14 -2.49
N LEU A 79 -10.18 2.74 -1.70
CA LEU A 79 -9.81 3.71 -0.70
C LEU A 79 -9.24 2.98 0.51
N GLY A 80 -8.02 3.32 0.92
CA GLY A 80 -7.40 2.81 2.11
C GLY A 80 -8.14 3.26 3.36
N ILE A 81 -8.03 2.48 4.44
CA ILE A 81 -8.56 2.89 5.76
C ILE A 81 -7.47 3.01 6.83
N GLY A 82 -6.21 2.97 6.40
CA GLY A 82 -5.05 3.30 7.24
C GLY A 82 -4.57 2.18 8.14
N ASP A 83 -5.12 0.98 7.99
CA ASP A 83 -4.64 -0.20 8.71
C ASP A 83 -4.15 -1.31 7.77
N GLY A 84 -3.98 -1.03 6.47
CA GLY A 84 -3.61 -2.00 5.44
C GLY A 84 -4.81 -2.69 4.79
N ARG A 85 -6.05 -2.33 5.17
CA ARG A 85 -7.29 -2.71 4.46
C ARG A 85 -7.77 -1.58 3.56
N PHE A 86 -8.67 -1.96 2.65
CA PHE A 86 -9.31 -1.07 1.69
C PHE A 86 -10.82 -1.23 1.72
N ARG A 87 -11.54 -0.18 1.32
CA ARG A 87 -12.99 -0.20 1.07
C ARG A 87 -13.31 -1.03 -0.18
N ASN A 88 -14.59 -1.34 -0.38
CA ASN A 88 -15.03 -1.91 -1.65
C ASN A 88 -14.65 -0.98 -2.81
N PRO A 89 -14.25 -1.55 -3.97
CA PRO A 89 -13.83 -0.75 -5.11
C PRO A 89 -14.96 0.15 -5.60
N LEU A 90 -14.65 1.43 -5.78
CA LEU A 90 -15.46 2.36 -6.54
C LEU A 90 -15.13 2.18 -8.02
N ASN A 91 -16.03 1.51 -8.75
CA ASN A 91 -15.92 1.39 -10.20
C ASN A 91 -16.36 2.71 -10.83
N SER A 92 -15.48 3.32 -11.61
CA SER A 92 -15.74 4.63 -12.21
C SER A 92 -15.22 4.72 -13.64
N ALA A 93 -15.78 5.67 -14.38
CA ALA A 93 -15.24 6.11 -15.67
C ALA A 93 -13.80 6.61 -15.48
N PRO A 94 -12.94 6.59 -16.50
CA PRO A 94 -13.25 6.49 -17.93
C PRO A 94 -13.50 5.05 -18.45
N GLY A 95 -14.50 4.82 -19.29
CA GLY A 95 -14.99 3.47 -19.70
C GLY A 95 -14.20 2.78 -20.82
N VAL A 96 -12.86 2.77 -20.74
CA VAL A 96 -11.96 2.21 -21.77
C VAL A 96 -11.30 0.91 -21.33
N GLY A 97 -11.16 -0.06 -22.23
CA GLY A 97 -10.32 -1.24 -22.00
C GLY A 97 -8.86 -0.83 -21.93
N THR A 98 -8.31 -0.81 -20.72
CA THR A 98 -7.04 -0.14 -20.45
C THR A 98 -5.85 -1.10 -20.61
N PHE A 99 -4.82 -0.67 -21.33
CA PHE A 99 -3.52 -1.35 -21.43
C PHE A 99 -2.50 -0.82 -20.43
N ASP A 100 -2.54 0.48 -20.16
CA ASP A 100 -1.70 1.16 -19.18
C ASP A 100 -2.38 2.49 -18.74
N MET A 101 -1.96 3.03 -17.60
CA MET A 101 -2.53 4.23 -17.00
C MET A 101 -1.47 5.13 -16.37
N ALA A 102 -1.60 6.44 -16.59
CA ALA A 102 -0.87 7.46 -15.85
C ALA A 102 -1.79 8.14 -14.83
N VAL A 103 -1.24 8.49 -13.67
CA VAL A 103 -1.92 9.20 -12.57
C VAL A 103 -1.18 10.51 -12.31
N GLY A 104 -1.92 11.61 -12.12
CA GLY A 104 -1.36 12.92 -11.82
C GLY A 104 -2.44 13.99 -11.70
N ASP A 105 -2.12 15.16 -11.16
CA ASP A 105 -3.04 16.31 -11.16
C ASP A 105 -2.93 17.07 -12.49
N PHE A 106 -3.81 16.77 -13.44
CA PHE A 106 -3.75 17.30 -14.81
C PHE A 106 -4.43 18.66 -14.96
N ASN A 107 -5.16 19.12 -13.93
CA ASN A 107 -5.92 20.37 -13.95
C ASN A 107 -5.51 21.37 -12.86
N GLY A 108 -4.58 21.00 -11.97
CA GLY A 108 -4.05 21.83 -10.89
C GLY A 108 -4.99 22.03 -9.71
N ASP A 109 -5.99 21.16 -9.51
CA ASP A 109 -6.99 21.30 -8.45
C ASP A 109 -6.62 20.57 -7.13
N GLY A 110 -5.46 19.90 -7.10
CA GLY A 110 -4.97 19.16 -5.95
C GLY A 110 -5.62 17.79 -5.76
N LYS A 111 -6.31 17.26 -6.78
CA LYS A 111 -6.87 15.91 -6.78
C LYS A 111 -6.18 15.08 -7.87
N LEU A 112 -6.02 13.78 -7.61
CA LEU A 112 -5.43 12.90 -8.59
C LEU A 112 -6.41 12.58 -9.72
N ASP A 113 -5.95 12.79 -10.95
CA ASP A 113 -6.62 12.44 -12.20
C ASP A 113 -6.00 11.16 -12.80
N VAL A 114 -6.65 10.62 -13.84
CA VAL A 114 -6.18 9.43 -14.58
C VAL A 114 -6.19 9.65 -16.09
N ALA A 115 -5.19 9.12 -16.78
CA ALA A 115 -5.13 9.03 -18.23
C ALA A 115 -4.98 7.57 -18.64
N LEU A 116 -5.98 7.03 -19.33
CA LEU A 116 -6.05 5.63 -19.73
C LEU A 116 -5.69 5.48 -21.20
N ALA A 117 -4.62 4.75 -21.51
CA ALA A 117 -4.32 4.33 -22.86
C ALA A 117 -4.98 2.96 -23.10
N GLY A 118 -5.84 2.88 -24.10
CA GLY A 118 -6.68 1.70 -24.27
C GLY A 118 -7.51 1.72 -25.54
N TYR A 119 -8.56 0.90 -25.55
CA TYR A 119 -9.48 0.79 -26.67
C TYR A 119 -10.95 0.97 -26.24
N VAL A 120 -11.71 1.69 -27.06
CA VAL A 120 -13.17 1.83 -26.92
C VAL A 120 -13.94 0.87 -27.84
N SER A 121 -13.24 0.27 -28.81
CA SER A 121 -13.71 -0.80 -29.66
C SER A 121 -12.53 -1.63 -30.18
N SER A 122 -12.77 -2.76 -30.82
CA SER A 122 -11.71 -3.60 -31.39
C SER A 122 -10.81 -2.93 -32.44
N THR A 123 -11.18 -1.73 -32.92
CA THR A 123 -10.48 -1.01 -33.99
C THR A 123 -10.12 0.42 -33.63
N GLN A 124 -10.53 0.91 -32.46
CA GLN A 124 -10.32 2.30 -32.06
C GLN A 124 -9.60 2.35 -30.71
N GLU A 125 -8.34 2.77 -30.78
CA GLU A 125 -7.51 3.07 -29.63
C GLU A 125 -7.62 4.54 -29.29
N VAL A 126 -7.62 4.84 -27.99
CA VAL A 126 -7.75 6.19 -27.46
C VAL A 126 -6.88 6.37 -26.22
N VAL A 127 -6.58 7.63 -25.92
CA VAL A 127 -6.27 8.04 -24.55
C VAL A 127 -7.49 8.74 -23.97
N GLN A 128 -8.06 8.22 -22.88
CA GLN A 128 -9.19 8.85 -22.21
C GLN A 128 -8.77 9.44 -20.86
N ILE A 129 -9.08 10.72 -20.67
CA ILE A 129 -8.72 11.50 -19.50
C ILE A 129 -9.91 11.56 -18.55
N GLY A 130 -9.70 11.17 -17.30
CA GLY A 130 -10.66 11.25 -16.21
C GLY A 130 -10.17 12.18 -15.11
N LEU A 131 -10.91 13.24 -14.82
CA LEU A 131 -10.59 14.18 -13.74
C LEU A 131 -11.18 13.70 -12.42
N GLY A 132 -10.35 13.65 -11.39
CA GLY A 132 -10.68 13.21 -10.05
C GLY A 132 -11.63 14.18 -9.36
N LYS A 133 -12.64 13.65 -8.67
CA LYS A 133 -13.53 14.47 -7.84
C LYS A 133 -13.03 14.64 -6.42
N GLY A 134 -12.03 13.86 -6.02
CA GLY A 134 -11.49 13.82 -4.65
C GLY A 134 -12.32 12.96 -3.71
N ASP A 135 -13.07 11.99 -4.26
CA ASP A 135 -13.86 11.00 -3.51
C ASP A 135 -13.60 9.57 -4.03
N GLY A 136 -12.52 9.37 -4.78
CA GLY A 136 -12.24 8.12 -5.51
C GLY A 136 -13.02 7.93 -6.80
N THR A 137 -13.79 8.91 -7.27
CA THR A 137 -14.50 8.86 -8.57
C THR A 137 -13.98 9.90 -9.56
N PHE A 138 -14.17 9.65 -10.86
CA PHE A 138 -13.72 10.54 -11.93
C PHE A 138 -14.85 11.02 -12.85
N THR A 139 -14.58 12.09 -13.58
CA THR A 139 -15.39 12.59 -14.70
C THR A 139 -14.54 12.60 -15.96
N THR A 140 -15.03 12.00 -17.06
CA THR A 140 -14.32 12.07 -18.34
C THR A 140 -14.24 13.52 -18.82
N SER A 141 -13.03 14.02 -19.03
CA SER A 141 -12.76 15.37 -19.57
C SER A 141 -12.52 15.34 -21.07
N GLN A 142 -11.74 14.37 -21.55
CA GLN A 142 -11.34 14.29 -22.95
C GLN A 142 -11.16 12.85 -23.38
N THR A 143 -11.46 12.58 -24.65
CA THR A 143 -11.02 11.38 -25.37
C THR A 143 -10.15 11.84 -26.54
N ILE A 144 -8.92 11.33 -26.61
CA ILE A 144 -7.96 11.63 -27.67
C ILE A 144 -7.91 10.41 -28.59
N ASP A 145 -8.32 10.59 -29.84
CA ASP A 145 -8.22 9.54 -30.84
C ASP A 145 -6.76 9.30 -31.21
N MET A 146 -6.32 8.06 -31.00
CA MET A 146 -5.00 7.61 -31.43
C MET A 146 -5.07 7.19 -32.91
N ALA A 147 -3.95 7.31 -33.64
CA ALA A 147 -3.90 6.83 -35.01
C ALA A 147 -4.24 5.33 -35.09
N PRO A 148 -4.87 4.86 -36.19
CA PRO A 148 -5.29 3.47 -36.31
C PRO A 148 -4.10 2.49 -36.22
N ASN A 149 -4.28 1.41 -35.46
CA ASN A 149 -3.29 0.35 -35.27
C ASN A 149 -1.98 0.79 -34.58
N LEU A 150 -2.01 1.83 -33.73
CA LEU A 150 -0.82 2.23 -32.97
C LEU A 150 -0.40 1.17 -31.94
N ASN A 151 -1.37 0.40 -31.44
CA ASN A 151 -1.23 -0.63 -30.42
C ASN A 151 -0.37 -0.11 -29.25
N ALA A 152 -1.01 0.83 -28.54
CA ALA A 152 -0.43 1.53 -27.41
C ALA A 152 -0.16 0.53 -26.26
N THR A 153 1.11 0.43 -25.86
CA THR A 153 1.54 -0.53 -24.82
C THR A 153 1.97 0.14 -23.52
N GLY A 154 1.99 1.47 -23.46
CA GLY A 154 2.37 2.19 -22.24
C GLY A 154 2.09 3.68 -22.31
N ILE A 155 1.84 4.28 -21.15
CA ILE A 155 1.61 5.73 -20.98
C ILE A 155 2.30 6.21 -19.70
N THR A 156 2.83 7.44 -19.73
CA THR A 156 3.39 8.10 -18.56
C THR A 156 3.14 9.60 -18.62
N THR A 157 3.43 10.30 -17.53
CA THR A 157 3.20 11.75 -17.40
C THR A 157 4.41 12.44 -16.77
N GLY A 158 4.61 13.71 -17.12
CA GLY A 158 5.67 14.58 -16.62
C GLY A 158 5.63 15.93 -17.33
N ASP A 159 6.33 16.95 -16.81
CA ASP A 159 6.52 18.22 -17.51
C ASP A 159 7.63 18.05 -18.54
N PHE A 160 7.25 17.74 -19.79
CA PHE A 160 8.19 17.42 -20.86
C PHE A 160 8.60 18.65 -21.65
N ASP A 161 7.80 19.71 -21.60
CA ASP A 161 8.09 20.97 -22.28
C ASP A 161 8.59 22.12 -21.39
N GLY A 162 8.60 21.94 -20.08
CA GLY A 162 9.15 22.87 -19.10
C GLY A 162 8.19 24.01 -18.75
N ASP A 163 6.89 23.88 -19.01
CA ASP A 163 5.89 24.91 -18.73
C ASP A 163 5.23 24.79 -17.34
N GLY A 164 5.63 23.79 -16.56
CA GLY A 164 5.15 23.52 -15.21
C GLY A 164 3.83 22.75 -15.16
N LYS A 165 3.33 22.26 -16.29
CA LYS A 165 2.11 21.44 -16.35
C LYS A 165 2.45 20.01 -16.75
N LEU A 166 1.63 19.08 -16.30
CA LEU A 166 1.80 17.68 -16.67
C LEU A 166 1.39 17.46 -18.13
N ASP A 167 2.32 16.88 -18.89
CA ASP A 167 2.12 16.36 -20.24
C ASP A 167 1.96 14.83 -20.23
N LEU A 168 1.64 14.23 -21.37
CA LEU A 168 1.57 12.77 -21.55
C LEU A 168 2.58 12.29 -22.59
N ALA A 169 3.16 11.11 -22.35
CA ALA A 169 3.96 10.38 -23.32
C ALA A 169 3.39 8.96 -23.49
N VAL A 170 3.09 8.57 -24.72
CA VAL A 170 2.46 7.29 -25.07
C VAL A 170 3.35 6.53 -26.06
N ILE A 171 3.66 5.27 -25.77
CA ILE A 171 4.44 4.43 -26.69
C ILE A 171 3.52 3.70 -27.66
N SER A 172 3.91 3.71 -28.94
CA SER A 172 3.30 2.88 -29.98
C SER A 172 4.26 1.76 -30.35
N ASN A 173 3.75 0.53 -30.28
CA ASN A 173 4.56 -0.63 -30.59
C ASN A 173 4.74 -0.85 -32.11
N THR A 174 3.78 -0.45 -32.95
CA THR A 174 3.83 -0.62 -34.41
C THR A 174 4.67 0.47 -35.04
N ALA A 175 4.53 1.72 -34.57
CA ALA A 175 5.28 2.86 -35.08
C ALA A 175 6.70 2.97 -34.49
N ASN A 176 7.00 2.27 -33.39
CA ASN A 176 8.25 2.42 -32.63
C ASN A 176 8.50 3.88 -32.25
N GLN A 177 7.47 4.54 -31.75
CA GLN A 177 7.49 5.97 -31.44
C GLN A 177 6.95 6.22 -30.05
N VAL A 178 7.51 7.23 -29.40
CA VAL A 178 6.91 7.92 -28.26
C VAL A 178 6.15 9.12 -28.82
N TYR A 179 4.84 9.16 -28.60
CA TYR A 179 3.98 10.30 -28.93
C TYR A 179 3.78 11.16 -27.69
N PHE A 180 4.00 12.47 -27.82
CA PHE A 180 3.83 13.44 -26.75
C PHE A 180 2.57 14.25 -26.96
N TYR A 181 1.80 14.44 -25.88
CA TYR A 181 0.63 15.28 -25.84
C TYR A 181 0.83 16.36 -24.77
N LYS A 182 0.82 17.62 -25.20
CA LYS A 182 0.98 18.79 -24.33
C LYS A 182 -0.26 18.99 -23.48
N GLY A 183 -0.08 19.11 -22.17
CA GLY A 183 -1.12 19.44 -21.21
C GLY A 183 -1.44 20.93 -21.20
N SER A 184 -2.72 21.27 -21.20
CA SER A 184 -3.16 22.66 -21.05
C SER A 184 -3.11 23.14 -19.60
N GLY A 185 -3.03 22.22 -18.64
CA GLY A 185 -3.21 22.46 -17.21
C GLY A 185 -4.68 22.61 -16.81
N THR A 186 -5.61 22.24 -17.68
CA THR A 186 -7.05 22.20 -17.37
C THR A 186 -7.65 20.82 -17.59
N GLY A 187 -6.81 19.77 -17.58
CA GLY A 187 -7.26 18.41 -17.88
C GLY A 187 -7.54 18.14 -19.36
N THR A 188 -6.97 18.94 -20.27
CA THR A 188 -7.04 18.72 -21.73
C THR A 188 -5.65 18.67 -22.33
N PHE A 189 -5.49 17.90 -23.40
CA PHE A 189 -4.22 17.61 -24.04
C PHE A 189 -4.31 17.71 -25.56
N THR A 190 -3.21 18.12 -26.19
CA THR A 190 -3.10 18.22 -27.65
C THR A 190 -1.81 17.59 -28.14
N SER A 191 -1.87 16.90 -29.28
CA SER A 191 -0.66 16.32 -29.90
C SER A 191 0.42 17.39 -30.10
N ALA A 192 1.65 17.09 -29.68
CA ALA A 192 2.74 18.06 -29.65
C ALA A 192 3.96 17.58 -30.45
N ALA A 193 4.44 16.37 -30.20
CA ALA A 193 5.65 15.84 -30.83
C ALA A 193 5.63 14.31 -30.89
N SER A 194 6.57 13.74 -31.64
CA SER A 194 6.90 12.32 -31.52
C SER A 194 8.40 12.08 -31.71
N VAL A 195 8.90 11.04 -31.05
CA VAL A 195 10.30 10.62 -31.15
C VAL A 195 10.33 9.14 -31.52
N THR A 196 11.03 8.80 -32.61
CA THR A 196 11.26 7.42 -33.01
C THR A 196 12.31 6.77 -32.12
N VAL A 197 11.98 5.63 -31.52
CA VAL A 197 12.85 4.88 -30.60
C VAL A 197 13.19 3.52 -31.20
N GLY A 198 14.43 3.36 -31.65
CA GLY A 198 14.90 2.12 -32.26
C GLY A 198 14.38 1.91 -33.70
N SER A 199 14.35 0.65 -34.14
CA SER A 199 13.95 0.27 -35.51
C SER A 199 12.98 -0.91 -35.50
N SER A 200 11.88 -0.80 -36.26
CA SER A 200 10.94 -1.87 -36.61
C SER A 200 11.68 -3.11 -37.15
N PRO A 201 11.28 -4.37 -36.84
CA PRO A 201 9.94 -4.82 -36.41
C PRO A 201 9.73 -5.07 -34.90
N TRP A 202 10.60 -4.57 -34.03
CA TRP A 202 10.53 -4.88 -32.60
C TRP A 202 9.53 -3.96 -31.87
N THR A 203 8.86 -4.46 -30.84
CA THR A 203 7.79 -3.73 -30.13
C THR A 203 8.32 -3.08 -28.85
N LEU A 204 7.94 -1.82 -28.62
CA LEU A 204 8.15 -1.14 -27.35
C LEU A 204 7.33 -1.82 -26.24
N THR A 205 7.95 -2.04 -25.08
CA THR A 205 7.37 -2.82 -23.97
C THR A 205 7.09 -1.99 -22.72
N GLY A 206 7.68 -0.80 -22.60
CA GLY A 206 7.52 0.03 -21.41
C GLY A 206 8.10 1.42 -21.58
N ILE A 207 7.54 2.35 -20.81
CA ILE A 207 7.98 3.74 -20.71
C ILE A 207 7.88 4.18 -19.25
N ARG A 208 8.91 4.83 -18.73
CA ARG A 208 8.96 5.42 -17.38
C ARG A 208 9.70 6.76 -17.41
N VAL A 209 9.48 7.57 -16.39
CA VAL A 209 10.06 8.91 -16.24
C VAL A 209 11.00 8.98 -15.03
N GLY A 210 11.94 9.91 -15.07
CA GLY A 210 12.81 10.25 -13.97
C GLY A 210 13.74 11.39 -14.34
N ASP A 211 14.31 12.07 -13.35
CA ASP A 211 15.45 12.98 -13.59
C ASP A 211 16.74 12.18 -13.41
N PHE A 212 17.25 11.60 -14.50
CA PHE A 212 18.38 10.67 -14.46
C PHE A 212 19.74 11.37 -14.37
N ASN A 213 19.76 12.70 -14.57
CA ASN A 213 20.98 13.50 -14.55
C ASN A 213 20.97 14.63 -13.50
N ALA A 214 19.91 14.74 -12.71
CA ALA A 214 19.68 15.75 -11.68
C ALA A 214 19.72 17.21 -12.21
N ASP A 215 19.29 17.46 -13.46
CA ASP A 215 19.19 18.81 -14.03
C ASP A 215 17.83 19.49 -13.82
N GLY A 216 16.93 18.83 -13.07
CA GLY A 216 15.60 19.30 -12.74
C GLY A 216 14.56 19.09 -13.85
N LYS A 217 14.92 18.40 -14.94
CA LYS A 217 14.01 18.12 -16.05
C LYS A 217 13.71 16.64 -16.13
N ILE A 218 12.48 16.33 -16.46
CA ILE A 218 12.05 14.94 -16.58
C ILE A 218 12.57 14.35 -17.89
N ASP A 219 13.41 13.32 -17.76
CA ASP A 219 13.86 12.43 -18.82
C ASP A 219 12.92 11.20 -18.93
N LEU A 220 13.05 10.42 -20.01
CA LEU A 220 12.30 9.17 -20.18
C LEU A 220 13.21 7.99 -20.45
N VAL A 221 12.83 6.82 -19.93
CA VAL A 221 13.41 5.54 -20.31
C VAL A 221 12.37 4.69 -21.03
N VAL A 222 12.75 4.13 -22.17
CA VAL A 222 11.90 3.31 -23.04
C VAL A 222 12.58 1.97 -23.29
N SER A 223 11.86 0.89 -23.07
CA SER A 223 12.35 -0.48 -23.30
C SER A 223 11.73 -1.11 -24.54
N ASN A 224 12.52 -1.93 -25.23
CA ASN A 224 12.02 -2.86 -26.23
C ASN A 224 12.80 -4.17 -26.19
N TYR A 225 12.34 -5.15 -26.96
CA TYR A 225 12.98 -6.47 -27.06
C TYR A 225 14.41 -6.46 -27.64
N LYS A 226 14.99 -5.31 -28.01
CA LYS A 226 16.36 -5.18 -28.53
C LYS A 226 17.26 -4.23 -27.73
N GLY A 227 16.74 -3.63 -26.67
CA GLY A 227 17.52 -2.78 -25.77
C GLY A 227 16.70 -1.79 -24.96
N LEU A 228 17.44 -0.97 -24.24
CA LEU A 228 16.93 0.12 -23.42
C LEU A 228 17.41 1.45 -24.01
N PHE A 229 16.53 2.43 -24.04
CA PHE A 229 16.80 3.74 -24.60
C PHE A 229 16.42 4.81 -23.59
N VAL A 230 17.22 5.86 -23.48
CA VAL A 230 16.93 7.04 -22.67
C VAL A 230 16.75 8.22 -23.59
N LEU A 231 15.67 8.96 -23.38
CA LEU A 231 15.37 10.23 -24.04
C LEU A 231 15.71 11.33 -23.02
N TRP A 232 16.88 11.92 -23.20
CA TRP A 232 17.35 13.02 -22.36
C TRP A 232 16.64 14.31 -22.75
N ASN A 233 15.96 14.96 -21.81
CA ASN A 233 15.31 16.23 -22.06
C ASN A 233 16.35 17.34 -22.29
N ASN A 234 16.24 18.04 -23.42
CA ASN A 234 17.21 19.05 -23.86
C ASN A 234 16.93 20.45 -23.30
N GLY A 235 15.99 20.61 -22.37
CA GLY A 235 15.60 21.93 -21.86
C GLY A 235 14.16 22.32 -22.14
N GLY A 236 13.26 21.35 -22.35
CA GLY A 236 11.84 21.58 -22.62
C GLY A 236 11.48 21.60 -24.11
N ASN A 237 10.29 22.10 -24.41
CA ASN A 237 9.66 22.11 -25.73
C ASN A 237 9.64 20.73 -26.44
N PHE A 238 9.46 19.64 -25.69
CA PHE A 238 9.48 18.27 -26.21
C PHE A 238 10.75 17.91 -27.00
N SER A 239 11.89 18.54 -26.68
CA SER A 239 13.18 18.26 -27.33
C SER A 239 13.94 17.20 -26.56
N PHE A 240 14.25 16.07 -27.22
CA PHE A 240 14.93 14.94 -26.59
C PHE A 240 16.17 14.48 -27.37
N THR A 241 17.21 14.11 -26.64
CA THR A 241 18.38 13.40 -27.16
C THR A 241 18.23 11.91 -26.84
N LEU A 242 18.06 11.08 -27.88
CA LEU A 242 17.93 9.63 -27.76
C LEU A 242 19.29 8.95 -27.64
N VAL A 243 19.48 8.16 -26.58
CA VAL A 243 20.69 7.37 -26.35
C VAL A 243 20.30 5.93 -26.03
N LYS A 244 20.95 4.96 -26.68
CA LYS A 244 20.84 3.54 -26.28
C LYS A 244 21.70 3.30 -25.04
N VAL A 245 21.12 2.70 -24.01
CA VAL A 245 21.79 2.44 -22.74
C VAL A 245 22.03 0.94 -22.56
N GLY A 246 23.28 0.59 -22.22
CA GLY A 246 23.71 -0.80 -22.01
C GLY A 246 23.91 -1.60 -23.30
N SER A 247 24.50 -2.79 -23.15
CA SER A 247 24.83 -3.72 -24.24
C SER A 247 23.84 -4.88 -24.40
N SER A 248 22.81 -4.96 -23.55
CA SER A 248 21.85 -6.06 -23.58
C SER A 248 21.01 -6.01 -24.85
N ASN A 249 21.03 -7.11 -25.59
CA ASN A 249 20.31 -7.27 -26.85
C ASN A 249 18.82 -7.55 -26.66
N TYR A 250 18.31 -7.64 -25.43
CA TYR A 250 16.91 -7.95 -25.14
C TYR A 250 16.49 -7.34 -23.79
N GLY A 251 15.84 -6.17 -23.77
CA GLY A 251 15.32 -5.58 -22.53
C GLY A 251 13.85 -5.95 -22.32
N ILE A 252 13.40 -6.11 -21.07
CA ILE A 252 11.99 -6.36 -20.73
C ILE A 252 11.36 -5.12 -20.10
N GLY A 253 12.09 -4.47 -19.19
CA GLY A 253 11.67 -3.24 -18.51
C GLY A 253 12.81 -2.60 -17.74
N ALA A 254 12.61 -1.33 -17.37
CA ALA A 254 13.49 -0.59 -16.49
C ALA A 254 12.66 0.22 -15.49
N THR A 255 13.02 0.13 -14.22
CA THR A 255 12.36 0.87 -13.14
C THR A 255 13.31 1.97 -12.65
N PRO A 256 12.95 3.24 -12.86
CA PRO A 256 13.62 4.39 -12.26
C PRO A 256 13.56 4.37 -10.75
N VAL A 257 14.70 4.47 -10.09
CA VAL A 257 14.80 4.62 -8.62
C VAL A 257 16.20 5.08 -8.26
N ASP A 258 16.35 6.02 -7.33
CA ASP A 258 17.66 6.33 -6.73
C ASP A 258 18.03 5.20 -5.76
N ILE A 259 18.81 4.24 -6.24
CA ILE A 259 18.99 2.96 -5.56
C ILE A 259 20.14 3.01 -4.55
N ASN A 260 21.12 3.87 -4.81
CA ASN A 260 22.29 4.07 -3.95
C ASN A 260 22.20 5.37 -3.12
N GLN A 261 21.11 6.13 -3.26
CA GLN A 261 20.84 7.38 -2.56
C GLN A 261 21.89 8.46 -2.83
N ASP A 262 22.41 8.50 -4.06
CA ASP A 262 23.37 9.53 -4.47
C ASP A 262 22.71 10.78 -5.07
N GLY A 263 21.37 10.80 -5.14
CA GLY A 263 20.57 11.89 -5.66
C GLY A 263 20.37 11.85 -7.17
N PHE A 264 20.92 10.84 -7.87
CA PHE A 264 20.63 10.59 -9.28
C PHE A 264 19.62 9.45 -9.39
N THR A 265 18.67 9.58 -10.33
CA THR A 265 17.77 8.46 -10.61
C THR A 265 18.52 7.35 -11.36
N ASP A 266 18.58 6.15 -10.77
CA ASP A 266 19.18 4.96 -11.39
C ASP A 266 18.13 4.13 -12.14
N LEU A 267 18.58 3.05 -12.79
CA LEU A 267 17.71 2.10 -13.48
C LEU A 267 17.95 0.68 -12.99
N LEU A 268 16.92 0.07 -12.41
CA LEU A 268 16.82 -1.36 -12.23
C LEU A 268 16.31 -1.99 -13.53
N VAL A 269 17.16 -2.77 -14.21
CA VAL A 269 16.88 -3.29 -15.56
C VAL A 269 16.73 -4.80 -15.56
N VAL A 270 15.62 -5.28 -16.10
CA VAL A 270 15.39 -6.71 -16.39
C VAL A 270 15.60 -6.95 -17.88
N TYR A 271 16.38 -7.97 -18.23
CA TYR A 271 16.78 -8.26 -19.60
C TYR A 271 16.88 -9.76 -19.90
N TYR A 272 16.77 -10.14 -21.17
CA TYR A 272 17.05 -11.50 -21.63
C TYR A 272 18.47 -11.63 -22.20
N THR A 273 19.09 -12.81 -22.04
CA THR A 273 20.35 -13.20 -22.66
C THR A 273 20.18 -14.02 -23.94
N CYS A 274 18.95 -14.45 -24.27
CA CYS A 274 18.61 -15.20 -25.47
C CYS A 274 17.38 -14.61 -26.21
N GLU A 275 17.16 -15.02 -27.46
CA GLU A 275 16.01 -14.57 -28.24
C GLU A 275 14.74 -15.32 -27.83
N VAL A 276 13.74 -14.58 -27.31
CA VAL A 276 12.45 -15.12 -26.88
C VAL A 276 11.77 -15.84 -28.05
N GLY A 277 11.45 -17.13 -27.86
CA GLY A 277 10.67 -17.92 -28.82
C GLY A 277 11.45 -18.60 -29.95
N LYS A 278 12.78 -18.41 -30.05
CA LYS A 278 13.62 -19.14 -31.02
C LYS A 278 14.53 -20.20 -30.39
N ASP A 279 14.85 -20.05 -29.11
CA ASP A 279 15.67 -20.99 -28.35
C ASP A 279 14.96 -21.41 -27.05
N VAL A 280 14.03 -22.38 -27.08
CA VAL A 280 13.49 -22.92 -25.82
C VAL A 280 13.40 -24.44 -25.82
N ALA A 281 14.56 -25.07 -25.63
CA ALA A 281 14.67 -26.29 -24.85
C ALA A 281 15.44 -25.98 -23.55
N GLY A 282 14.76 -25.38 -22.56
CA GLY A 282 15.11 -25.48 -21.14
C GLY A 282 16.30 -24.68 -20.56
N GLY A 283 16.60 -23.45 -21.02
CA GLY A 283 17.70 -22.62 -20.47
C GLY A 283 17.29 -21.28 -19.80
N ASN A 284 18.12 -20.76 -18.88
CA ASN A 284 17.94 -19.48 -18.17
C ASN A 284 18.25 -18.27 -19.06
N CYS A 285 17.23 -17.50 -19.45
CA CYS A 285 17.44 -16.29 -20.24
C CYS A 285 17.20 -14.98 -19.47
N THR A 286 16.38 -14.98 -18.43
CA THR A 286 16.05 -13.74 -17.68
C THR A 286 17.16 -13.39 -16.70
N ASN A 287 17.64 -12.16 -16.76
CA ASN A 287 18.68 -11.61 -15.91
C ASN A 287 18.29 -10.19 -15.52
N TRP A 288 18.99 -9.65 -14.52
CA TRP A 288 18.81 -8.25 -14.15
C TRP A 288 20.11 -7.61 -13.71
N LYS A 289 20.08 -6.28 -13.74
CA LYS A 289 21.21 -5.44 -13.39
C LYS A 289 20.77 -4.07 -12.90
N VAL A 290 21.67 -3.43 -12.18
CA VAL A 290 21.54 -2.04 -11.77
C VAL A 290 22.46 -1.17 -12.63
N LEU A 291 21.90 -0.08 -13.15
CA LEU A 291 22.59 0.94 -13.92
C LEU A 291 22.51 2.26 -13.16
N LEU A 292 23.61 2.70 -12.56
CA LEU A 292 23.65 3.93 -11.77
C LEU A 292 23.70 5.17 -12.67
N GLY A 293 22.80 6.12 -12.43
CA GLY A 293 22.72 7.41 -13.10
C GLY A 293 23.90 8.32 -12.74
N THR A 294 24.14 9.34 -13.55
CA THR A 294 25.20 10.33 -13.30
C THR A 294 24.85 11.66 -13.95
N ALA A 295 25.37 12.76 -13.39
CA ALA A 295 25.25 14.10 -13.96
C ALA A 295 25.70 14.23 -15.43
N ASN A 296 26.60 13.35 -15.89
CA ASN A 296 27.15 13.39 -17.25
C ASN A 296 26.25 12.70 -18.29
N LYS A 297 24.98 12.44 -17.98
CA LYS A 297 24.03 11.73 -18.86
C LYS A 297 24.55 10.33 -19.26
N THR A 298 25.19 9.65 -18.31
CA THR A 298 25.71 8.28 -18.48
C THR A 298 25.21 7.36 -17.39
N PHE A 299 25.20 6.06 -17.70
CA PHE A 299 24.87 5.02 -16.73
C PHE A 299 26.06 4.09 -16.50
N LYS A 300 26.38 3.82 -15.24
CA LYS A 300 27.42 2.87 -14.82
C LYS A 300 26.78 1.58 -14.30
N GLN A 301 27.04 0.47 -14.97
CA GLN A 301 26.60 -0.84 -14.47
C GLN A 301 27.41 -1.24 -13.23
N THR A 302 26.73 -1.69 -12.17
CA THR A 302 27.38 -2.05 -10.90
C THR A 302 27.13 -3.46 -10.43
N TRP A 303 25.99 -4.07 -10.80
CA TRP A 303 25.66 -5.40 -10.32
C TRP A 303 24.85 -6.19 -11.35
N ASN A 304 25.11 -7.49 -11.42
CA ASN A 304 24.41 -8.44 -12.29
C ASN A 304 24.06 -9.67 -11.48
N VAL A 305 22.84 -10.18 -11.64
CA VAL A 305 22.40 -11.43 -11.04
C VAL A 305 21.75 -12.32 -12.08
N ASN A 306 22.22 -13.56 -12.11
CA ASN A 306 21.54 -14.64 -12.81
C ASN A 306 20.40 -15.13 -11.94
N LEU A 307 19.16 -15.07 -12.43
CA LEU A 307 18.01 -15.58 -11.69
C LEU A 307 17.97 -17.13 -11.74
N PRO A 308 17.53 -17.82 -10.66
CA PRO A 308 17.38 -19.28 -10.62
C PRO A 308 16.44 -19.85 -11.70
N TYR A 309 16.58 -21.14 -12.05
CA TYR A 309 15.80 -21.81 -13.11
C TYR A 309 14.26 -21.75 -12.96
N THR A 310 13.76 -21.59 -11.75
CA THR A 310 12.32 -21.42 -11.48
C THR A 310 11.80 -20.01 -11.77
N PHE A 311 12.68 -19.03 -11.99
CA PHE A 311 12.34 -17.65 -12.32
C PHE A 311 12.03 -17.52 -13.81
N GLN A 312 10.84 -17.97 -14.20
CA GLN A 312 10.27 -17.60 -15.50
C GLN A 312 9.61 -16.22 -15.36
N GLY A 313 10.21 -15.20 -15.98
CA GLY A 313 9.74 -13.81 -15.91
C GLY A 313 10.04 -13.15 -14.55
N LEU A 314 10.57 -11.92 -14.59
CA LEU A 314 10.50 -10.99 -13.47
C LEU A 314 9.50 -9.91 -13.91
N TRP A 315 8.34 -9.85 -13.28
CA TRP A 315 7.27 -8.89 -13.55
C TRP A 315 7.03 -8.06 -12.31
N GLY A 316 6.70 -6.77 -12.45
CA GLY A 316 6.62 -5.84 -11.32
C GLY A 316 7.95 -5.76 -10.56
N THR A 317 8.67 -4.64 -10.70
CA THR A 317 9.87 -4.39 -9.89
C THR A 317 9.78 -3.04 -9.25
N THR A 318 10.25 -2.95 -8.02
CA THR A 318 10.42 -1.69 -7.30
C THR A 318 11.66 -1.76 -6.43
N ALA A 319 12.07 -0.63 -5.89
CA ALA A 319 13.03 -0.61 -4.80
C ALA A 319 12.56 0.38 -3.72
N ALA A 320 12.73 -0.04 -2.47
CA ALA A 320 12.40 0.74 -1.28
C ALA A 320 13.14 0.13 -0.09
N ASP A 321 13.40 0.92 0.95
CA ASP A 321 13.94 0.40 2.21
C ASP A 321 12.88 -0.46 2.94
N ILE A 322 12.95 -1.77 2.74
CA ILE A 322 11.97 -2.72 3.30
C ILE A 322 12.33 -3.03 4.76
N ASN A 323 13.59 -2.89 5.13
CA ASN A 323 14.09 -3.38 6.41
C ASN A 323 14.37 -2.25 7.43
N GLY A 324 14.30 -0.99 6.99
CA GLY A 324 14.48 0.20 7.79
C GLY A 324 15.94 0.55 8.07
N ASP A 325 16.89 0.05 7.28
CA ASP A 325 18.32 0.33 7.44
C ASP A 325 18.79 1.60 6.70
N GLY A 326 17.87 2.26 6.01
CA GLY A 326 18.13 3.43 5.19
C GLY A 326 18.81 3.10 3.88
N ILE A 327 18.74 1.87 3.38
CA ILE A 327 19.24 1.46 2.05
C ILE A 327 18.05 0.92 1.25
N ASN A 328 17.95 1.32 -0.02
CA ASN A 328 16.88 0.79 -0.86
C ASN A 328 17.14 -0.69 -1.15
N ASP A 329 16.18 -1.53 -0.77
CA ASP A 329 16.15 -2.95 -1.10
C ASP A 329 15.40 -3.14 -2.42
N ILE A 330 15.71 -4.22 -3.14
CA ILE A 330 15.05 -4.52 -4.41
C ILE A 330 13.96 -5.54 -4.20
N VAL A 331 12.81 -5.28 -4.83
CA VAL A 331 11.65 -6.16 -4.79
C VAL A 331 11.24 -6.51 -6.21
N GLY A 332 10.94 -7.79 -6.44
CA GLY A 332 10.43 -8.25 -7.73
C GLY A 332 9.55 -9.47 -7.58
N ILE A 333 8.58 -9.61 -8.49
CA ILE A 333 7.75 -10.82 -8.57
C ILE A 333 8.31 -11.73 -9.65
N ALA A 334 8.49 -13.00 -9.33
CA ALA A 334 9.04 -13.96 -10.28
C ALA A 334 8.37 -15.32 -10.22
N GLY A 335 8.34 -15.98 -11.38
CA GLY A 335 7.59 -17.21 -11.56
C GLY A 335 6.10 -16.97 -11.34
N PHE A 336 5.34 -18.05 -11.16
CA PHE A 336 3.89 -17.92 -11.04
C PHE A 336 3.41 -17.54 -9.63
N TYR A 337 4.24 -17.53 -8.56
CA TYR A 337 3.70 -17.44 -7.18
C TYR A 337 4.60 -16.79 -6.12
N GLN A 338 5.67 -16.08 -6.46
CA GLN A 338 6.67 -15.65 -5.47
C GLN A 338 7.10 -14.18 -5.58
N LEU A 339 7.06 -13.49 -4.45
CA LEU A 339 7.69 -12.19 -4.23
C LEU A 339 9.11 -12.42 -3.70
N TYR A 340 10.07 -11.72 -4.27
CA TYR A 340 11.47 -11.78 -3.87
C TYR A 340 11.95 -10.42 -3.39
N VAL A 341 12.74 -10.43 -2.31
CA VAL A 341 13.36 -9.24 -1.74
C VAL A 341 14.87 -9.46 -1.64
N TRP A 342 15.65 -8.62 -2.30
CA TRP A 342 17.10 -8.58 -2.21
C TRP A 342 17.50 -7.40 -1.33
N LEU A 343 18.06 -7.67 -0.16
CA LEU A 343 18.47 -6.59 0.73
C LEU A 343 19.73 -5.90 0.21
N GLY A 344 19.72 -4.58 0.26
CA GLY A 344 20.84 -3.73 -0.08
C GLY A 344 21.93 -3.79 0.99
N ASN A 345 23.18 -3.58 0.57
CA ASN A 345 24.32 -3.41 1.45
C ASN A 345 24.87 -1.99 1.26
N SER A 346 25.54 -1.47 2.29
CA SER A 346 26.12 -0.11 2.27
C SER A 346 27.24 0.10 1.24
N ASP A 347 27.75 -0.97 0.64
CA ASP A 347 28.72 -0.94 -0.44
C ASP A 347 28.08 -0.88 -1.85
N GLY A 348 26.74 -0.77 -1.92
CA GLY A 348 25.97 -0.73 -3.16
C GLY A 348 25.77 -2.11 -3.81
N THR A 349 26.20 -3.18 -3.14
CA THR A 349 25.85 -4.55 -3.51
C THR A 349 24.55 -4.98 -2.84
N TYR A 350 24.06 -6.16 -3.20
CA TYR A 350 22.85 -6.73 -2.63
C TYR A 350 23.11 -8.20 -2.30
N GLN A 351 22.25 -8.75 -1.45
CA GLN A 351 22.30 -10.18 -1.12
C GLN A 351 22.27 -11.05 -2.38
N THR A 352 23.09 -12.10 -2.41
CA THR A 352 23.13 -13.03 -3.54
C THR A 352 21.96 -14.02 -3.53
N THR A 353 21.41 -14.28 -2.35
CA THR A 353 20.21 -15.11 -2.14
C THR A 353 19.10 -14.22 -1.60
N PRO A 354 18.02 -13.99 -2.36
CA PRO A 354 16.91 -13.16 -1.89
C PRO A 354 16.10 -13.86 -0.82
N LEU A 355 15.42 -13.06 -0.01
CA LEU A 355 14.24 -13.50 0.73
C LEU A 355 13.12 -13.82 -0.27
N SER A 356 12.28 -14.80 0.04
CA SER A 356 11.19 -15.21 -0.85
C SER A 356 9.91 -15.45 -0.08
N PHE A 357 8.80 -14.95 -0.61
CA PHE A 357 7.48 -15.01 0.01
C PHE A 357 6.47 -15.52 -1.00
N GLN A 358 5.65 -16.49 -0.58
CA GLN A 358 4.59 -17.02 -1.44
C GLN A 358 3.40 -16.07 -1.45
N ILE A 359 3.05 -15.57 -2.65
CA ILE A 359 1.95 -14.61 -2.85
C ILE A 359 0.64 -15.26 -3.28
N GLY A 360 0.61 -16.57 -3.48
CA GLY A 360 -0.61 -17.32 -3.80
C GLY A 360 -0.35 -18.70 -4.38
N SER A 361 -1.40 -19.31 -4.96
CA SER A 361 -1.33 -20.62 -5.62
C SER A 361 -1.64 -20.58 -7.12
N ASN A 362 -2.16 -19.47 -7.66
CA ASN A 362 -2.60 -19.33 -9.06
C ASN A 362 -2.36 -17.90 -9.67
N SER A 363 -1.39 -17.10 -9.18
CA SER A 363 -1.21 -15.68 -9.53
C SER A 363 -0.32 -15.36 -10.76
N SER A 364 -0.89 -14.91 -11.87
CA SER A 364 -0.10 -14.26 -12.95
C SER A 364 0.10 -12.77 -12.66
N ALA A 365 0.74 -12.43 -11.54
CA ALA A 365 0.97 -11.05 -11.16
C ALA A 365 1.86 -10.34 -12.20
N SER A 366 1.39 -9.22 -12.73
CA SER A 366 2.08 -8.44 -13.78
C SER A 366 2.80 -7.21 -13.23
N ASP A 367 2.38 -6.72 -12.07
CA ASP A 367 2.86 -5.47 -11.49
C ASP A 367 2.75 -5.49 -9.95
N LEU A 368 3.29 -4.48 -9.29
CA LEU A 368 3.15 -4.28 -7.84
C LEU A 368 3.18 -2.79 -7.48
N ALA A 369 2.44 -2.43 -6.43
CA ALA A 369 2.55 -1.12 -5.78
C ALA A 369 3.13 -1.29 -4.37
N ALA A 370 4.06 -0.40 -4.00
CA ALA A 370 4.65 -0.37 -2.67
C ALA A 370 4.23 0.90 -1.92
N SER A 371 3.85 0.75 -0.66
CA SER A 371 3.48 1.85 0.24
C SER A 371 3.38 1.35 1.67
N ASP A 372 3.51 2.24 2.64
CA ASP A 372 3.03 2.00 4.00
C ASP A 372 1.50 2.11 4.05
N PHE A 373 0.78 1.00 3.80
CA PHE A 373 -0.69 0.99 3.71
C PHE A 373 -1.36 0.94 5.09
N ASN A 374 -0.64 0.50 6.12
CA ASN A 374 -1.12 0.40 7.49
C ASN A 374 -0.56 1.49 8.43
N ARG A 375 0.25 2.41 7.89
CA ARG A 375 0.84 3.56 8.58
C ARG A 375 1.72 3.17 9.76
N ASP A 376 2.40 2.03 9.67
CA ASP A 376 3.29 1.53 10.71
C ASP A 376 4.76 1.95 10.51
N GLY A 377 5.04 2.70 9.44
CA GLY A 377 6.37 3.15 9.05
C GLY A 377 7.16 2.14 8.24
N LYS A 378 6.57 1.00 7.84
CA LYS A 378 7.19 -0.02 7.00
C LYS A 378 6.52 -0.09 5.64
N ILE A 379 7.30 -0.46 4.64
CA ILE A 379 6.80 -0.60 3.27
C ILE A 379 6.07 -1.92 3.11
N ASP A 380 4.80 -1.84 2.72
CA ASP A 380 3.93 -2.94 2.34
C ASP A 380 3.79 -3.05 0.81
N PHE A 381 3.15 -4.12 0.34
CA PHE A 381 2.96 -4.38 -1.10
C PHE A 381 1.52 -4.70 -1.45
N ALA A 382 1.05 -4.16 -2.56
CA ALA A 382 -0.19 -4.54 -3.20
C ALA A 382 0.07 -5.14 -4.58
N ILE A 383 -0.49 -6.32 -4.85
CA ILE A 383 -0.14 -7.15 -6.00
C ILE A 383 -1.41 -7.71 -6.64
N PRO A 384 -1.62 -7.57 -7.96
CA PRO A 384 -2.70 -8.26 -8.67
C PRO A 384 -2.53 -9.77 -8.61
N THR A 385 -3.60 -10.49 -8.32
CA THR A 385 -3.64 -11.95 -8.18
C THR A 385 -4.75 -12.52 -9.06
N SER A 386 -4.48 -13.51 -9.91
CA SER A 386 -5.55 -14.20 -10.65
C SER A 386 -6.27 -15.21 -9.77
N GLY A 387 -7.59 -15.10 -9.68
CA GLY A 387 -8.48 -16.10 -9.10
C GLY A 387 -8.79 -17.25 -10.07
N SER A 388 -9.32 -18.35 -9.54
CA SER A 388 -9.61 -19.60 -10.27
C SER A 388 -10.73 -19.50 -11.33
N SER A 389 -11.39 -18.35 -11.46
CA SER A 389 -12.58 -18.15 -12.30
C SER A 389 -12.54 -16.88 -13.16
N SER A 390 -11.39 -16.49 -13.72
CA SER A 390 -11.22 -15.32 -14.61
C SER A 390 -11.42 -13.93 -13.95
N SER A 391 -11.38 -13.86 -12.63
CA SER A 391 -11.36 -12.61 -11.83
C SER A 391 -9.95 -12.34 -11.28
N VAL A 392 -9.45 -11.11 -11.31
CA VAL A 392 -8.08 -10.75 -10.86
C VAL A 392 -8.10 -10.02 -9.50
N GLY A 393 -8.07 -10.68 -8.34
CA GLY A 393 -8.03 -9.99 -7.04
C GLY A 393 -6.79 -9.12 -6.78
N LEU A 394 -6.74 -8.39 -5.66
CA LEU A 394 -5.55 -7.64 -5.21
C LEU A 394 -5.06 -8.17 -3.86
N GLY A 395 -3.92 -8.83 -3.80
CA GLY A 395 -3.30 -9.23 -2.53
C GLY A 395 -2.57 -8.05 -1.90
N VAL A 396 -2.78 -7.81 -0.60
CA VAL A 396 -2.01 -6.81 0.18
C VAL A 396 -1.17 -7.54 1.21
N PHE A 397 0.13 -7.30 1.18
CA PHE A 397 1.15 -7.99 1.97
C PHE A 397 1.83 -6.96 2.87
N LEU A 398 1.53 -7.05 4.17
CA LEU A 398 2.06 -6.12 5.16
C LEU A 398 3.45 -6.55 5.65
N ASN A 399 4.35 -5.60 5.81
CA ASN A 399 5.65 -5.79 6.44
C ASN A 399 5.52 -5.61 7.96
N ALA A 400 6.26 -6.37 8.77
CA ALA A 400 5.83 -6.74 10.13
C ALA A 400 5.44 -5.59 11.07
N THR A 401 4.13 -5.38 11.15
CA THR A 401 3.44 -5.14 12.40
C THR A 401 2.42 -6.26 12.59
N PRO A 402 2.58 -7.14 13.60
CA PRO A 402 1.49 -7.99 14.02
C PRO A 402 0.34 -7.06 14.39
N ARG A 403 -0.73 -7.06 13.59
CA ARG A 403 -1.97 -6.40 14.04
C ARG A 403 -2.34 -7.03 15.38
N ASN A 404 -3.05 -6.28 16.21
CA ASN A 404 -4.01 -6.91 17.11
C ASN A 404 -4.93 -7.74 16.22
N THR A 405 -4.63 -9.05 16.13
CA THR A 405 -5.43 -10.00 15.37
C THR A 405 -6.89 -9.75 15.76
N CYS A 406 -7.76 -9.52 14.78
CA CYS A 406 -9.14 -9.86 15.02
C CYS A 406 -9.11 -11.35 15.31
N THR A 407 -9.18 -11.74 16.59
CA THR A 407 -9.09 -13.14 16.99
C THR A 407 -10.22 -13.83 16.24
N PRO A 408 -9.92 -14.65 15.21
CA PRO A 408 -10.96 -15.16 14.35
C PRO A 408 -11.88 -15.98 15.23
N SER A 409 -13.14 -15.59 15.29
CA SER A 409 -14.08 -16.29 16.15
C SER A 409 -14.47 -17.56 15.41
N THR A 410 -13.92 -18.69 15.81
CA THR A 410 -14.28 -20.02 15.30
C THR A 410 -15.41 -20.56 16.17
N VAL A 411 -16.62 -20.63 15.60
CA VAL A 411 -17.78 -21.24 16.29
C VAL A 411 -18.24 -22.51 15.55
N SER A 412 -17.83 -22.66 14.29
CA SER A 412 -17.98 -23.86 13.47
C SER A 412 -16.65 -24.15 12.76
N PRO A 413 -16.20 -25.41 12.61
CA PRO A 413 -14.92 -25.73 11.99
C PRO A 413 -14.76 -25.24 10.54
N SER A 414 -15.85 -24.79 9.91
CA SER A 414 -15.92 -24.35 8.51
C SER A 414 -16.16 -22.85 8.30
N VAL A 415 -16.48 -22.08 9.36
CA VAL A 415 -16.79 -20.64 9.24
C VAL A 415 -15.89 -19.81 10.15
N THR A 416 -15.00 -19.05 9.53
CA THR A 416 -14.08 -18.12 10.19
C THR A 416 -14.39 -16.70 9.71
N VAL A 417 -14.64 -15.76 10.62
CA VAL A 417 -14.97 -14.37 10.26
C VAL A 417 -14.12 -13.37 11.06
N CYS A 418 -13.40 -12.51 10.35
CA CYS A 418 -12.70 -11.35 10.91
C CYS A 418 -13.72 -10.22 11.15
N GLN A 419 -13.69 -9.49 12.27
CA GLN A 419 -14.62 -8.38 12.54
C GLN A 419 -14.09 -7.48 13.66
N PRO A 420 -14.70 -6.30 13.96
CA PRO A 420 -14.27 -5.47 15.08
C PRO A 420 -14.17 -6.26 16.40
N GLN A 421 -13.12 -5.98 17.19
CA GLN A 421 -12.95 -6.61 18.49
C GLN A 421 -14.03 -6.14 19.46
N ASP A 422 -14.37 -7.00 20.43
CA ASP A 422 -15.30 -6.65 21.49
C ASP A 422 -14.67 -5.55 22.36
N LEU A 423 -15.51 -4.64 22.86
CA LEU A 423 -15.13 -3.51 23.71
C LEU A 423 -14.20 -2.48 23.03
N THR A 424 -14.32 -2.30 21.71
CA THR A 424 -13.54 -1.30 20.96
C THR A 424 -14.27 0.03 20.76
N TYR A 425 -13.48 1.09 20.62
CA TYR A 425 -13.95 2.45 20.34
C TYR A 425 -13.77 2.77 18.85
N ARG A 426 -14.79 3.30 18.19
CA ARG A 426 -14.76 3.62 16.76
C ARG A 426 -15.48 4.95 16.47
N ASN A 427 -15.00 5.68 15.47
CA ASN A 427 -15.76 6.80 14.91
C ASN A 427 -16.91 6.27 14.06
N SER A 428 -17.98 7.06 13.94
CA SER A 428 -19.00 6.83 12.90
C SER A 428 -18.58 7.56 11.61
N PRO A 429 -18.74 6.94 10.42
CA PRO A 429 -19.22 5.59 10.20
C PRO A 429 -18.22 4.51 10.66
N VAL A 430 -18.74 3.42 11.23
CA VAL A 430 -17.94 2.26 11.59
C VAL A 430 -17.80 1.38 10.37
N ASP A 431 -16.59 1.27 9.82
CA ASP A 431 -16.35 0.28 8.78
C ASP A 431 -16.42 -1.12 9.36
N TRP A 432 -17.44 -1.86 8.92
CA TRP A 432 -17.68 -3.25 9.25
C TRP A 432 -17.09 -4.14 8.17
N ILE A 433 -15.85 -4.55 8.40
CA ILE A 433 -15.12 -5.40 7.46
C ILE A 433 -15.06 -6.80 8.03
N ALA A 434 -15.68 -7.72 7.30
CA ALA A 434 -15.66 -9.13 7.59
C ALA A 434 -15.22 -9.95 6.39
N ASP A 435 -14.32 -10.90 6.63
CA ASP A 435 -13.78 -11.77 5.59
C ASP A 435 -13.57 -13.18 6.13
N SER A 436 -13.68 -14.17 5.25
CA SER A 436 -13.59 -15.58 5.55
C SER A 436 -12.33 -16.23 5.00
N ARG A 437 -11.69 -17.07 5.82
CA ARG A 437 -10.39 -17.69 5.51
C ARG A 437 -10.46 -19.18 5.11
N ASP A 438 -11.64 -19.79 5.14
CA ASP A 438 -11.80 -21.22 4.79
C ASP A 438 -12.21 -21.40 3.32
N THR A 439 -11.29 -21.92 2.52
CA THR A 439 -11.50 -22.20 1.09
C THR A 439 -12.19 -23.54 0.83
N SER A 440 -12.23 -24.44 1.80
CA SER A 440 -12.87 -25.75 1.69
C SER A 440 -14.39 -25.67 1.81
N HIS A 441 -14.88 -24.70 2.58
CA HIS A 441 -16.30 -24.44 2.82
C HIS A 441 -16.55 -22.93 2.75
N PRO A 442 -16.62 -22.35 1.54
CA PRO A 442 -16.71 -20.90 1.39
C PRO A 442 -17.97 -20.35 2.05
N VAL A 443 -17.84 -19.23 2.75
CA VAL A 443 -18.97 -18.43 3.23
C VAL A 443 -19.78 -17.94 2.03
N THR A 444 -21.10 -18.02 2.12
CA THR A 444 -22.05 -17.68 1.05
C THR A 444 -22.94 -16.50 1.40
N SER A 445 -22.99 -16.11 2.68
CA SER A 445 -23.74 -14.94 3.12
C SER A 445 -23.30 -14.46 4.50
N MET A 446 -23.47 -13.17 4.75
CA MET A 446 -23.22 -12.49 6.02
C MET A 446 -24.32 -11.48 6.36
N GLN A 447 -24.62 -11.31 7.64
CA GLN A 447 -25.57 -10.33 8.16
C GLN A 447 -24.99 -9.57 9.35
N ILE A 448 -25.34 -8.29 9.49
CA ILE A 448 -25.04 -7.50 10.68
C ILE A 448 -26.32 -6.98 11.30
N TYR A 449 -26.44 -7.14 12.61
CA TYR A 449 -27.50 -6.53 13.41
C TYR A 449 -26.88 -5.54 14.39
N VAL A 450 -27.34 -4.29 14.39
CA VAL A 450 -26.97 -3.28 15.39
C VAL A 450 -28.18 -3.04 16.29
N ASP A 451 -28.00 -3.19 17.60
CA ASP A 451 -29.03 -3.06 18.63
C ASP A 451 -30.30 -3.85 18.29
N ASN A 452 -30.08 -5.12 17.91
CA ASN A 452 -31.10 -6.08 17.49
C ASN A 452 -31.84 -5.75 16.19
N LYS A 453 -31.41 -4.73 15.42
CA LYS A 453 -31.97 -4.41 14.10
C LYS A 453 -31.03 -4.90 13.01
N LEU A 454 -31.55 -5.66 12.05
CA LEU A 454 -30.80 -6.04 10.85
C LEU A 454 -30.46 -4.77 10.05
N VAL A 455 -29.19 -4.46 9.93
CA VAL A 455 -28.70 -3.29 9.18
C VAL A 455 -28.02 -3.69 7.88
N VAL A 456 -27.45 -4.90 7.81
CA VAL A 456 -26.76 -5.40 6.61
C VAL A 456 -27.15 -6.85 6.35
N ASN A 457 -27.40 -7.15 5.07
CA ASN A 457 -27.69 -8.49 4.57
C ASN A 457 -26.96 -8.70 3.24
N SER A 458 -25.81 -9.36 3.28
CA SER A 458 -24.92 -9.56 2.14
C SER A 458 -24.87 -11.05 1.72
N PRO A 459 -25.02 -11.38 0.43
CA PRO A 459 -24.89 -12.74 -0.09
C PRO A 459 -23.44 -13.11 -0.46
N SER A 460 -22.44 -12.50 0.19
CA SER A 460 -21.01 -12.64 -0.13
C SER A 460 -20.24 -13.37 0.97
N SER A 461 -19.06 -13.91 0.60
CA SER A 461 -18.05 -14.46 1.52
C SER A 461 -17.25 -13.38 2.27
N SER A 462 -17.46 -12.12 1.91
CA SER A 462 -16.88 -10.93 2.52
C SER A 462 -17.93 -9.82 2.67
N LEU A 463 -17.68 -8.92 3.60
CA LEU A 463 -18.51 -7.77 3.90
C LEU A 463 -17.61 -6.57 4.17
N ASN A 464 -17.94 -5.42 3.62
CA ASN A 464 -17.20 -4.20 3.81
C ASN A 464 -18.19 -3.02 3.72
N GLU A 465 -18.93 -2.83 4.81
CA GLU A 465 -20.04 -1.88 4.87
C GLU A 465 -19.78 -0.81 5.94
N PRO A 466 -19.79 0.48 5.57
CA PRO A 466 -19.76 1.56 6.55
C PRO A 466 -21.11 1.66 7.25
N LEU A 467 -21.12 1.49 8.57
CA LEU A 467 -22.31 1.62 9.39
C LEU A 467 -22.32 2.97 10.10
N ASN A 468 -23.26 3.83 9.71
CA ASN A 468 -23.56 5.03 10.47
C ASN A 468 -24.25 4.65 11.78
N MET A 469 -23.61 4.96 12.89
CA MET A 469 -24.05 4.62 14.23
C MET A 469 -24.07 5.89 15.08
N SER A 470 -25.06 6.04 15.95
CA SER A 470 -25.13 7.17 16.88
C SER A 470 -23.96 7.13 17.86
N ASN A 471 -23.57 8.26 18.45
CA ASN A 471 -22.66 8.21 19.59
C ASN A 471 -23.28 7.40 20.74
N GLY A 472 -22.45 6.60 21.41
CA GLY A 472 -22.81 5.77 22.54
C GLY A 472 -22.40 4.31 22.36
N PRO A 473 -22.67 3.48 23.39
CA PRO A 473 -22.45 2.05 23.31
C PRO A 473 -23.48 1.37 22.41
N HIS A 474 -23.01 0.43 21.61
CA HIS A 474 -23.82 -0.36 20.68
C HIS A 474 -23.54 -1.85 20.84
N PHE A 475 -24.58 -2.66 20.68
CA PHE A 475 -24.46 -4.11 20.61
C PHE A 475 -24.64 -4.58 19.19
N VAL A 476 -23.62 -5.26 18.66
CA VAL A 476 -23.59 -5.70 17.27
C VAL A 476 -23.45 -7.20 17.17
N VAL A 477 -24.26 -7.81 16.30
CA VAL A 477 -24.26 -9.24 16.03
C VAL A 477 -23.92 -9.47 14.57
N THR A 478 -22.82 -10.18 14.30
CA THR A 478 -22.48 -10.65 12.95
C THR A 478 -22.92 -12.10 12.81
N LYS A 479 -23.61 -12.43 11.73
CA LYS A 479 -23.91 -13.81 11.34
C LYS A 479 -23.32 -14.12 9.98
N ALA A 480 -22.90 -15.37 9.76
CA ALA A 480 -22.44 -15.82 8.45
C ALA A 480 -22.83 -17.29 8.21
N TRP A 481 -22.95 -17.70 6.94
CA TRP A 481 -23.27 -19.09 6.57
C TRP A 481 -22.34 -19.60 5.48
N ASP A 482 -21.85 -20.82 5.59
CA ASP A 482 -21.13 -21.49 4.50
C ASP A 482 -22.05 -22.23 3.53
N LYS A 483 -21.47 -22.71 2.43
CA LYS A 483 -22.16 -23.50 1.40
C LYS A 483 -22.78 -24.80 1.92
N SER A 484 -22.30 -25.34 3.05
CA SER A 484 -22.85 -26.54 3.70
C SER A 484 -24.05 -26.22 4.60
N GLY A 485 -24.32 -24.94 4.85
CA GLY A 485 -25.38 -24.46 5.74
C GLY A 485 -24.92 -24.30 7.20
N ALA A 486 -23.63 -24.50 7.51
CA ALA A 486 -23.11 -24.20 8.84
C ALA A 486 -23.14 -22.68 9.07
N ASN A 487 -23.43 -22.27 10.31
CA ASN A 487 -23.58 -20.85 10.64
C ASN A 487 -22.63 -20.39 11.74
N PHE A 488 -22.17 -19.15 11.58
CA PHE A 488 -21.40 -18.39 12.54
C PHE A 488 -22.28 -17.31 13.16
N LYS A 489 -22.04 -17.05 14.45
CA LYS A 489 -22.63 -15.91 15.16
C LYS A 489 -21.59 -15.33 16.13
N SER A 490 -21.39 -14.03 16.08
CA SER A 490 -20.65 -13.26 17.09
C SER A 490 -21.51 -12.19 17.71
N ASN A 491 -21.14 -11.84 18.93
CA ASN A 491 -21.71 -10.72 19.67
C ASN A 491 -20.56 -9.78 20.04
N ARG A 492 -20.69 -8.49 19.74
CA ARG A 492 -19.69 -7.46 20.02
C ARG A 492 -20.37 -6.25 20.66
N ARG A 493 -19.71 -5.63 21.62
CA ARG A 493 -20.03 -4.34 22.20
C ARG A 493 -18.99 -3.37 21.69
N ILE A 494 -19.42 -2.31 21.00
CA ILE A 494 -18.53 -1.25 20.54
C ILE A 494 -19.08 0.09 21.00
N THR A 495 -18.22 1.08 21.16
CA THR A 495 -18.63 2.42 21.57
C THR A 495 -18.28 3.42 20.48
N ILE A 496 -19.28 4.20 20.08
CA ILE A 496 -19.16 5.24 19.06
C ILE A 496 -19.09 6.60 19.72
N TYR A 497 -18.22 7.47 19.24
CA TYR A 497 -18.04 8.81 19.81
C TYR A 497 -17.76 9.82 18.71
N SER A 498 -18.02 11.10 19.02
CA SER A 498 -17.75 12.22 18.12
C SER A 498 -16.50 12.96 18.59
N GLY A 499 -15.37 12.71 17.92
CA GLY A 499 -14.10 13.42 18.13
C GLY A 499 -12.95 12.74 17.39
N LYS A 500 -11.84 13.44 17.20
CA LYS A 500 -10.53 12.80 16.96
C LYS A 500 -9.98 12.44 18.34
N PRO A 501 -9.87 11.17 18.73
CA PRO A 501 -9.08 10.83 19.91
C PRO A 501 -7.60 10.98 19.58
N GLY A 502 -6.80 11.31 20.58
CA GLY A 502 -5.40 10.91 20.59
C GLY A 502 -5.32 9.38 20.50
N GLU A 503 -4.44 8.88 19.64
CA GLU A 503 -4.38 7.49 19.13
C GLU A 503 -4.11 6.39 20.18
N THR A 504 -4.22 6.64 21.48
CA THR A 504 -3.96 5.60 22.48
C THR A 504 -4.96 5.63 23.63
N CYS A 505 -5.75 4.56 23.77
CA CYS A 505 -6.29 4.15 25.06
C CYS A 505 -5.36 3.07 25.62
N PRO A 506 -4.28 3.42 26.35
CA PRO A 506 -3.55 2.44 27.12
C PRO A 506 -4.46 2.00 28.27
N ALA A 507 -4.92 0.76 28.24
CA ALA A 507 -5.56 0.12 29.39
C ALA A 507 -4.68 0.33 30.63
N ALA A 508 -5.26 0.69 31.78
CA ALA A 508 -4.56 0.44 33.03
C ALA A 508 -5.51 -0.04 34.12
N SER A 509 -5.12 -1.17 34.72
CA SER A 509 -5.94 -2.11 35.50
C SER A 509 -6.82 -3.03 34.66
N SER A 510 -6.95 -4.28 35.10
CA SER A 510 -7.74 -5.36 34.47
C SER A 510 -9.21 -5.03 34.26
N SER A 511 -9.72 -3.96 34.88
CA SER A 511 -11.13 -3.59 34.97
C SER A 511 -11.46 -2.15 34.58
N ILE A 512 -10.48 -1.25 34.37
CA ILE A 512 -10.70 0.19 34.11
C ILE A 512 -10.01 0.61 32.80
N ASN A 513 -10.73 1.25 31.88
CA ASN A 513 -10.14 1.87 30.70
C ASN A 513 -10.27 3.39 30.77
N VAL A 514 -9.15 4.09 30.59
CA VAL A 514 -9.11 5.55 30.53
C VAL A 514 -8.39 5.97 29.26
N CYS A 515 -9.03 6.82 28.45
CA CYS A 515 -8.41 7.38 27.26
C CYS A 515 -7.89 8.79 27.61
N LEU A 516 -6.59 9.00 27.36
CA LEU A 516 -5.88 10.24 27.61
C LEU A 516 -5.19 10.71 26.33
N PRO A 517 -4.95 12.02 26.17
CA PRO A 517 -4.08 12.53 25.12
C PRO A 517 -2.68 11.89 25.19
N THR A 518 -2.01 11.82 24.04
CA THR A 518 -0.62 11.33 23.97
C THR A 518 0.33 12.28 24.68
N GLN A 519 1.45 11.74 25.16
CA GLN A 519 2.47 12.55 25.82
C GLN A 519 3.04 13.57 24.81
N ASN A 520 2.99 14.85 25.18
CA ASN A 520 3.39 16.00 24.37
C ASN A 520 2.50 16.26 23.14
N GLU A 521 1.26 15.76 23.14
CA GLU A 521 0.30 16.03 22.06
C GLU A 521 0.00 17.53 21.93
N VAL A 522 -0.14 17.99 20.68
CA VAL A 522 -0.63 19.33 20.35
C VAL A 522 -2.13 19.23 20.09
N THR A 523 -2.95 19.72 21.01
CA THR A 523 -4.41 19.60 20.96
C THR A 523 -5.06 20.95 20.66
N THR A 524 -6.33 20.94 20.23
CA THR A 524 -7.18 22.14 20.29
C THR A 524 -7.38 22.57 21.75
N THR A 525 -7.97 23.75 22.00
CA THR A 525 -8.37 24.18 23.36
C THR A 525 -9.43 23.29 24.03
N SER A 526 -9.88 22.21 23.40
CA SER A 526 -10.80 21.23 23.99
C SER A 526 -10.07 19.92 24.28
N LEU A 527 -9.90 19.61 25.57
CA LEU A 527 -9.32 18.36 26.08
C LEU A 527 -10.43 17.37 26.39
N HIS A 528 -10.38 16.19 25.77
CA HIS A 528 -11.34 15.13 26.01
C HIS A 528 -10.79 14.10 27.02
N VAL A 529 -11.58 13.72 28.00
CA VAL A 529 -11.27 12.63 28.94
C VAL A 529 -12.43 11.66 28.97
N PHE A 530 -12.10 10.39 28.76
CA PHE A 530 -13.06 9.30 28.85
C PHE A 530 -12.56 8.23 29.82
N ALA A 531 -13.46 7.70 30.66
CA ALA A 531 -13.18 6.58 31.54
C ALA A 531 -14.38 5.62 31.61
N ASN A 532 -14.16 4.31 31.53
CA ASN A 532 -15.18 3.29 31.81
C ASN A 532 -14.59 2.07 32.54
N ALA A 533 -15.46 1.19 33.02
CA ALA A 533 -15.06 -0.11 33.56
C ALA A 533 -15.65 -1.28 32.77
N ASP A 534 -15.05 -2.45 32.92
CA ASP A 534 -15.57 -3.70 32.36
C ASP A 534 -16.86 -4.15 33.06
N SER A 535 -17.50 -5.21 32.56
CA SER A 535 -18.81 -5.66 33.09
C SER A 535 -18.75 -6.32 34.48
N VAL A 536 -17.57 -6.47 35.09
CA VAL A 536 -17.41 -7.16 36.37
C VAL A 536 -17.36 -6.17 37.54
N ALA A 537 -16.82 -4.96 37.33
CA ALA A 537 -16.76 -3.90 38.35
C ALA A 537 -17.29 -2.56 37.80
N GLN A 538 -18.19 -1.88 38.51
CA GLN A 538 -18.67 -0.54 38.09
C GLN A 538 -17.64 0.54 38.47
N ILE A 539 -17.45 1.57 37.62
CA ILE A 539 -16.76 2.78 38.07
C ILE A 539 -17.56 3.40 39.22
N THR A 540 -16.88 3.69 40.32
CA THR A 540 -17.47 4.34 41.50
C THR A 540 -17.12 5.82 41.56
N ALA A 541 -15.96 6.21 41.04
CA ALA A 541 -15.55 7.60 40.96
C ALA A 541 -14.55 7.88 39.83
N VAL A 542 -14.55 9.12 39.32
CA VAL A 542 -13.56 9.67 38.39
C VAL A 542 -13.22 11.11 38.77
N GLN A 543 -11.93 11.42 38.76
CA GLN A 543 -11.40 12.75 39.01
C GLN A 543 -10.44 13.18 37.90
N VAL A 544 -10.59 14.41 37.42
CA VAL A 544 -9.68 15.02 36.43
C VAL A 544 -9.05 16.27 37.02
N TYR A 545 -7.74 16.38 36.88
CA TYR A 545 -6.94 17.52 37.29
C TYR A 545 -6.22 18.12 36.10
N ILE A 546 -6.19 19.45 36.02
CA ILE A 546 -5.34 20.21 35.10
C ILE A 546 -4.46 21.14 35.91
N ASP A 547 -3.14 21.07 35.71
CA ASP A 547 -2.11 21.83 36.43
C ASP A 547 -2.26 21.74 37.95
N GLY A 548 -2.62 20.54 38.43
CA GLY A 548 -2.84 20.24 39.85
C GLY A 548 -4.19 20.71 40.40
N LYS A 549 -5.04 21.38 39.61
CA LYS A 549 -6.38 21.80 40.03
C LYS A 549 -7.43 20.78 39.61
N LEU A 550 -8.25 20.34 40.56
CA LEU A 550 -9.41 19.46 40.30
C LEU A 550 -10.45 20.22 39.46
N ILE A 551 -10.77 19.71 38.28
CA ILE A 551 -11.72 20.31 37.34
C ILE A 551 -12.97 19.46 37.13
N TYR A 552 -12.90 18.16 37.42
CA TYR A 552 -14.02 17.24 37.33
C TYR A 552 -13.95 16.24 38.48
N ASN A 553 -15.09 16.00 39.12
CA ASN A 553 -15.23 15.07 40.22
C ASN A 553 -16.61 14.42 40.16
N ASP A 554 -16.64 13.18 39.69
CA ASP A 554 -17.84 12.35 39.71
C ASP A 554 -17.63 11.24 40.74
N THR A 555 -18.50 11.18 41.74
CA THR A 555 -18.51 10.15 42.79
C THR A 555 -19.88 9.47 42.88
N THR A 556 -20.71 9.61 41.84
CA THR A 556 -22.13 9.21 41.86
C THR A 556 -22.37 7.77 41.40
N GLY A 557 -21.31 7.03 41.06
CA GLY A 557 -21.42 5.66 40.53
C GLY A 557 -21.78 5.61 39.05
N ALA A 558 -21.38 6.62 38.27
CA ALA A 558 -21.56 6.60 36.82
C ALA A 558 -20.81 5.41 36.20
N THR A 559 -21.48 4.64 35.34
CA THR A 559 -20.89 3.47 34.67
C THR A 559 -19.80 3.84 33.66
N TYR A 560 -19.72 5.11 33.25
CA TYR A 560 -18.65 5.71 32.45
C TYR A 560 -18.67 7.23 32.60
N VAL A 561 -17.56 7.87 32.24
CA VAL A 561 -17.40 9.32 32.12
C VAL A 561 -16.96 9.64 30.71
N ASP A 562 -17.65 10.59 30.07
CA ASP A 562 -17.34 11.10 28.74
C ASP A 562 -17.49 12.63 28.78
N THR A 563 -16.38 13.37 28.88
CA THR A 563 -16.44 14.83 29.04
C THR A 563 -15.28 15.54 28.36
N ALA A 564 -15.61 16.68 27.74
CA ALA A 564 -14.67 17.64 27.20
C ALA A 564 -14.47 18.82 28.17
N PHE A 565 -13.23 19.28 28.29
CA PHE A 565 -12.84 20.43 29.10
C PHE A 565 -12.16 21.47 28.22
N THR A 566 -12.53 22.74 28.40
CA THR A 566 -11.78 23.83 27.76
C THR A 566 -10.49 24.08 28.53
N VAL A 567 -9.37 24.04 27.82
CA VAL A 567 -8.03 24.31 28.32
C VAL A 567 -7.48 25.58 27.67
N ALA A 568 -6.81 26.43 28.44
CA ALA A 568 -6.20 27.63 27.91
C ALA A 568 -5.09 27.27 26.90
N LYS A 569 -4.74 28.21 26.02
CA LYS A 569 -3.60 28.04 25.12
C LYS A 569 -2.30 27.98 25.93
N GLY A 570 -1.48 26.95 25.72
CA GLY A 570 -0.24 26.74 26.47
C GLY A 570 0.03 25.28 26.81
N SER A 571 1.09 25.02 27.57
CA SER A 571 1.45 23.68 28.04
C SER A 571 0.78 23.38 29.38
N HIS A 572 0.15 22.20 29.48
CA HIS A 572 -0.64 21.78 30.64
C HIS A 572 -0.30 20.36 31.09
N SER A 573 -0.39 20.11 32.39
CA SER A 573 -0.29 18.77 32.98
C SER A 573 -1.70 18.25 33.32
N VAL A 574 -2.08 17.13 32.73
CA VAL A 574 -3.39 16.48 32.90
C VAL A 574 -3.21 15.21 33.72
N VAL A 575 -3.95 15.09 34.81
CA VAL A 575 -3.97 13.88 35.65
C VAL A 575 -5.39 13.35 35.75
N VAL A 576 -5.58 12.07 35.44
CA VAL A 576 -6.87 11.39 35.60
C VAL A 576 -6.74 10.27 36.61
N LYS A 577 -7.70 10.21 37.53
CA LYS A 577 -7.86 9.15 38.51
C LYS A 577 -9.24 8.53 38.39
N ALA A 578 -9.32 7.20 38.44
CA ALA A 578 -10.57 6.47 38.42
C ALA A 578 -10.54 5.31 39.40
N TRP A 579 -11.71 4.99 39.96
CA TRP A 579 -11.93 3.92 40.93
C TRP A 579 -13.04 2.99 40.44
N ASP A 580 -12.86 1.68 40.60
CA ASP A 580 -13.94 0.71 40.40
C ASP A 580 -14.57 0.25 41.74
N ALA A 581 -15.61 -0.57 41.65
CA ALA A 581 -16.34 -1.12 42.79
C ALA A 581 -15.54 -2.17 43.58
N ASP A 582 -14.50 -2.74 42.97
CA ASP A 582 -13.60 -3.72 43.58
C ASP A 582 -12.42 -3.04 44.32
N GLY A 583 -12.33 -1.72 44.24
CA GLY A 583 -11.31 -0.91 44.90
C GLY A 583 -10.03 -0.72 44.09
N SER A 584 -10.00 -1.14 42.83
CA SER A 584 -8.88 -0.86 41.91
C SER A 584 -8.80 0.63 41.60
N VAL A 585 -7.58 1.13 41.43
CA VAL A 585 -7.33 2.55 41.16
C VAL A 585 -6.47 2.72 39.92
N PHE A 586 -6.99 3.48 38.95
CA PHE A 586 -6.22 4.03 37.84
C PHE A 586 -5.71 5.43 38.22
N SER A 587 -4.44 5.74 37.92
CA SER A 587 -3.91 7.11 38.02
C SER A 587 -2.80 7.32 37.00
N GLN A 588 -2.99 8.25 36.07
CA GLN A 588 -1.98 8.56 35.04
C GLN A 588 -1.89 10.07 34.75
N SER A 589 -0.67 10.52 34.47
CA SER A 589 -0.35 11.91 34.12
C SER A 589 0.14 12.02 32.66
N ARG A 590 -0.23 13.11 31.98
CA ARG A 590 0.18 13.47 30.62
C ARG A 590 0.47 14.95 30.53
N ASN A 591 1.50 15.32 29.78
CA ASN A 591 1.71 16.72 29.39
C ASN A 591 1.19 16.94 27.98
N ILE A 592 0.47 18.04 27.77
CA ILE A 592 -0.10 18.43 26.47
C ILE A 592 0.24 19.89 26.16
N THR A 593 0.09 20.29 24.90
CA THR A 593 0.14 21.70 24.46
C THR A 593 -1.16 22.05 23.72
N ALA A 594 -1.96 22.95 24.29
CA ALA A 594 -3.20 23.43 23.67
C ALA A 594 -2.92 24.66 22.79
N GLN A 595 -3.42 24.68 21.55
CA GLN A 595 -3.20 25.74 20.54
C GLN A 595 -4.41 26.60 20.24
#